data_AF-A0A364XVU9-F1
#
_entry.id   AF-A0A364XVU9-F1
#
_cell.length_a   1.000
_cell.length_b   1.000
_cell.length_c   1.000
_cell.angle_alpha   90.00
_cell.angle_beta   90.00
_cell.angle_gamma   90.00
#
_symmetry.space_group_name_H-M   'P 1'
#
loop_
_entity.id
_entity.type
_entity.pdbx_description
1 polymer ?
#
loop_
_entity_poly.entity_id
_entity_poly.type
_entity_poly.pdbx_seq_one_letter_code
_entity_poly.pdbx_strand_id
1 'polypeptide(L)'
;MKRNYYLMLGALICFAVAIASCGKKDAKAEEEKHDHAHDEHAEWKEMDAFHELMAASFHPYKDTMNLAPAKSLADSMKVSAEQWFNAPLPEKVNNDETKAKLQALRDGTASFADLVKSGDDKAVGDALNKLHDLFHEIQNLWYGGKGHDHHHEH
;
A
#
# COMPACT_ATOMS: atom_id res chain seq x y z
N MET A 1 -5.55 4.29 -54.09
CA MET A 1 -6.93 3.96 -54.52
C MET A 1 -7.82 4.02 -53.28
N LYS A 2 -8.65 5.06 -53.17
CA LYS A 2 -10.12 5.06 -53.41
C LYS A 2 -10.92 4.69 -52.16
N ARG A 3 -11.50 5.74 -51.56
CA ARG A 3 -12.75 5.77 -50.77
C ARG A 3 -13.85 4.95 -51.44
N ASN A 4 -14.83 4.48 -50.64
CA ASN A 4 -16.29 4.42 -50.87
C ASN A 4 -16.90 3.60 -49.70
N TYR A 5 -17.63 4.16 -48.73
CA TYR A 5 -19.00 4.71 -48.76
C TYR A 5 -19.97 3.88 -49.61
N TYR A 6 -21.00 3.31 -48.97
CA TYR A 6 -22.41 3.66 -49.22
C TYR A 6 -23.43 2.78 -48.45
N LEU A 7 -24.54 3.44 -48.11
CA LEU A 7 -25.94 2.95 -48.08
C LEU A 7 -26.33 1.98 -46.94
N MET A 8 -27.04 2.44 -45.89
CA MET A 8 -28.51 2.71 -45.83
C MET A 8 -29.38 1.45 -45.64
N LEU A 9 -30.47 1.65 -44.89
CA LEU A 9 -31.52 0.73 -44.40
C LEU A 9 -31.17 0.02 -43.09
N GLY A 10 -31.91 0.15 -41.98
CA GLY A 10 -33.25 0.68 -41.79
C GLY A 10 -34.09 -0.35 -41.04
N ALA A 11 -34.23 -0.20 -39.72
CA ALA A 11 -35.34 -0.79 -38.97
C ALA A 11 -35.62 0.07 -37.73
N LEU A 12 -36.56 0.99 -37.92
CA LEU A 12 -37.33 1.67 -36.89
C LEU A 12 -37.90 0.65 -35.90
N ILE A 13 -37.62 0.80 -34.61
CA ILE A 13 -38.63 0.55 -33.58
C ILE A 13 -38.62 1.75 -32.64
N CYS A 14 -39.58 2.63 -32.88
CA CYS A 14 -40.00 3.66 -31.96
C CYS A 14 -40.77 3.00 -30.82
N PHE A 15 -40.25 3.10 -29.60
CA PHE A 15 -41.14 3.18 -28.44
C PHE A 15 -40.77 4.44 -27.66
N ALA A 16 -41.48 5.50 -28.00
CA ALA A 16 -41.47 6.74 -27.25
C ALA A 16 -42.30 6.53 -25.97
N VAL A 17 -41.66 6.68 -24.82
CA VAL A 17 -42.35 7.09 -23.59
C VAL A 17 -41.70 8.38 -23.14
N ALA A 18 -42.32 9.50 -23.52
CA ALA A 18 -42.22 10.76 -22.78
C ALA A 18 -42.88 10.52 -21.41
N ILE A 19 -42.50 11.14 -20.29
CA ILE A 19 -42.46 12.55 -19.89
C ILE A 19 -41.88 12.50 -18.44
N ALA A 20 -41.17 13.45 -17.84
CA ALA A 20 -41.34 14.88 -17.84
C ALA A 20 -40.13 15.61 -17.23
N SER A 21 -39.94 16.85 -17.68
CA SER A 21 -39.59 18.02 -16.86
C SER A 21 -38.14 18.23 -16.37
N CYS A 22 -37.43 19.02 -17.19
CA CYS A 22 -36.68 20.23 -16.83
C CYS A 22 -35.41 20.13 -15.96
N GLY A 23 -34.26 20.30 -16.62
CA GLY A 23 -33.01 20.75 -16.01
C GLY A 23 -31.92 20.90 -17.08
N LYS A 24 -31.30 22.07 -17.15
CA LYS A 24 -30.46 22.58 -18.26
C LYS A 24 -29.05 21.96 -18.25
N LYS A 25 -28.48 21.79 -19.46
CA LYS A 25 -27.05 21.57 -19.80
C LYS A 25 -26.11 22.29 -18.80
N ASP A 26 -24.98 21.72 -18.38
CA ASP A 26 -23.79 21.53 -19.22
C ASP A 26 -22.89 20.36 -18.75
N ALA A 27 -22.10 19.84 -19.69
CA ALA A 27 -21.16 18.75 -19.53
C ALA A 27 -20.11 19.01 -18.43
N LYS A 28 -19.87 18.00 -17.59
CA LYS A 28 -18.64 17.87 -16.83
C LYS A 28 -18.26 16.39 -16.75
N ALA A 29 -17.01 16.11 -17.06
CA ALA A 29 -16.38 14.81 -16.91
C ALA A 29 -16.67 14.22 -15.54
N GLU A 30 -17.17 12.99 -15.52
CA GLU A 30 -17.15 12.14 -14.33
C GLU A 30 -15.73 11.59 -14.22
N GLU A 31 -14.89 12.38 -13.55
CA GLU A 31 -13.87 11.86 -12.66
C GLU A 31 -14.61 11.00 -11.63
N GLU A 32 -14.52 9.68 -11.74
CA GLU A 32 -14.94 8.77 -10.69
C GLU A 32 -14.05 9.01 -9.48
N LYS A 33 -14.50 9.97 -8.66
CA LYS A 33 -14.00 10.23 -7.33
C LYS A 33 -14.41 9.03 -6.49
N HIS A 34 -13.53 8.03 -6.44
CA HIS A 34 -13.64 6.95 -5.48
C HIS A 34 -13.37 7.54 -4.09
N ASP A 35 -14.42 8.09 -3.51
CA ASP A 35 -14.49 8.57 -2.14
C ASP A 35 -14.49 7.32 -1.25
N HIS A 36 -13.32 6.74 -1.04
CA HIS A 36 -13.09 5.99 0.18
C HIS A 36 -13.08 7.01 1.30
N ALA A 37 -14.23 7.18 1.95
CA ALA A 37 -14.29 7.69 3.30
C ALA A 37 -13.42 6.76 4.17
N HIS A 38 -12.13 7.06 4.23
CA HIS A 38 -11.23 6.46 5.19
C HIS A 38 -11.64 7.03 6.54
N ASP A 39 -11.99 6.13 7.44
CA ASP A 39 -12.26 6.38 8.84
C ASP A 39 -11.24 7.38 9.40
N GLU A 40 -11.66 8.24 10.32
CA GLU A 40 -10.89 9.36 10.89
C GLU A 40 -9.78 8.87 11.84
N HIS A 41 -9.14 7.76 11.52
CA HIS A 41 -7.92 7.31 12.12
C HIS A 41 -6.84 8.33 11.77
N ALA A 42 -6.25 8.92 12.80
CA ALA A 42 -5.02 9.69 12.63
C ALA A 42 -4.06 8.89 11.74
N GLU A 43 -3.51 9.53 10.73
CA GLU A 43 -2.52 8.93 9.83
C GLU A 43 -1.14 8.99 10.50
N TRP A 44 -0.36 7.92 10.36
CA TRP A 44 1.06 7.93 10.70
C TRP A 44 1.86 7.72 9.42
N LYS A 45 2.13 8.81 8.72
CA LYS A 45 2.64 8.80 7.32
C LYS A 45 3.88 7.94 7.13
N GLU A 46 4.81 7.96 8.08
CA GLU A 46 6.03 7.16 8.02
C GLU A 46 5.76 5.67 8.20
N MET A 47 4.74 5.30 8.99
CA MET A 47 4.26 3.91 9.10
C MET A 47 3.70 3.43 7.77
N ASP A 48 2.89 4.25 7.10
CA ASP A 48 2.29 3.90 5.82
C ASP A 48 3.35 3.79 4.71
N ALA A 49 4.30 4.72 4.66
CA ALA A 49 5.41 4.68 3.71
C ALA A 49 6.28 3.42 3.91
N PHE A 50 6.55 3.02 5.15
CA PHE A 50 7.26 1.79 5.42
C PHE A 50 6.42 0.54 5.08
N HIS A 51 5.12 0.58 5.37
CA HIS A 51 4.18 -0.49 5.07
C HIS A 51 4.15 -0.82 3.59
N GLU A 52 4.10 0.17 2.69
CA GLU A 52 4.09 -0.05 1.25
C GLU A 52 5.31 -0.87 0.79
N LEU A 53 6.50 -0.53 1.29
CA LEU A 53 7.74 -1.25 0.97
C LEU A 53 7.75 -2.66 1.59
N MET A 54 7.29 -2.79 2.84
CA MET A 54 7.22 -4.06 3.53
C MET A 54 6.23 -5.01 2.85
N ALA A 55 5.04 -4.56 2.48
CA ALA A 55 4.04 -5.33 1.76
C ALA A 55 4.56 -5.81 0.39
N ALA A 56 5.10 -4.89 -0.41
CA ALA A 56 5.67 -5.21 -1.72
C ALA A 56 6.85 -6.20 -1.65
N SER A 57 7.56 -6.24 -0.51
CA SER A 57 8.64 -7.20 -0.26
C SER A 57 8.12 -8.53 0.27
N PHE A 58 7.17 -8.49 1.21
CA PHE A 58 6.75 -9.64 2.00
C PHE A 58 5.70 -10.50 1.29
N HIS A 59 4.69 -9.92 0.63
CA HIS A 59 3.62 -10.72 0.02
C HIS A 59 4.13 -11.65 -1.08
N PRO A 60 5.00 -11.23 -2.03
CA PRO A 60 5.57 -12.15 -3.01
C PRO A 60 6.34 -13.31 -2.36
N TYR A 61 7.04 -13.04 -1.26
CA TYR A 61 7.73 -14.06 -0.48
C TYR A 61 6.75 -15.00 0.24
N LYS A 62 5.74 -14.46 0.94
CA LYS A 62 4.72 -15.24 1.65
C LYS A 62 3.95 -16.16 0.69
N ASP A 63 3.65 -15.68 -0.51
CA ASP A 63 2.73 -16.35 -1.43
C ASP A 63 3.43 -17.36 -2.32
N THR A 64 4.65 -17.05 -2.75
CA THR A 64 5.37 -17.84 -3.77
C THR A 64 6.84 -18.09 -3.45
N MET A 65 7.30 -17.73 -2.24
CA MET A 65 8.72 -17.75 -1.84
C MET A 65 9.61 -16.87 -2.74
N ASN A 66 9.03 -15.92 -3.48
CA ASN A 66 9.75 -15.02 -4.36
C ASN A 66 10.46 -13.91 -3.57
N LEU A 67 11.76 -14.07 -3.34
CA LEU A 67 12.61 -13.10 -2.66
C LEU A 67 13.13 -11.97 -3.56
N ALA A 68 12.89 -12.00 -4.87
CA ALA A 68 13.44 -10.99 -5.78
C ALA A 68 12.99 -9.56 -5.41
N PRO A 69 11.71 -9.28 -5.11
CA PRO A 69 11.26 -7.96 -4.67
C PRO A 69 11.95 -7.52 -3.38
N ALA A 70 11.96 -8.37 -2.35
CA ALA A 70 12.57 -8.09 -1.06
C ALA A 70 14.06 -7.74 -1.18
N LYS A 71 14.81 -8.46 -2.03
CA LYS A 71 16.22 -8.16 -2.30
C LYS A 71 16.38 -6.81 -3.00
N SER A 72 15.52 -6.49 -3.98
CA SER A 72 15.59 -5.23 -4.72
C SER A 72 15.19 -3.99 -3.90
N LEU A 73 14.32 -4.17 -2.92
CA LEU A 73 13.78 -3.09 -2.06
C LEU A 73 14.53 -2.94 -0.73
N ALA A 74 15.54 -3.77 -0.46
CA ALA A 74 16.22 -3.81 0.84
C ALA A 74 16.84 -2.45 1.24
N ASP A 75 17.51 -1.76 0.31
CA ASP A 75 18.07 -0.44 0.57
C ASP A 75 16.96 0.62 0.78
N SER A 76 15.84 0.52 0.05
CA SER A 76 14.68 1.39 0.24
C SER A 76 14.03 1.20 1.62
N MET A 77 13.88 -0.04 2.08
CA MET A 77 13.38 -0.35 3.43
C MET A 77 14.31 0.23 4.51
N LYS A 78 15.63 0.09 4.34
CA LYS A 78 16.62 0.70 5.24
C LYS A 78 16.46 2.23 5.32
N VAL A 79 16.37 2.90 4.18
CA VAL A 79 16.21 4.36 4.14
C VAL A 79 14.88 4.80 4.78
N SER A 80 13.79 4.10 4.48
CA SER A 80 12.47 4.41 5.06
C SER A 80 12.46 4.21 6.58
N ALA A 81 13.03 3.11 7.10
CA ALA A 81 13.12 2.89 8.55
C ALA A 81 14.00 3.92 9.27
N GLU A 82 15.11 4.35 8.65
CA GLU A 82 15.94 5.44 9.16
C GLU A 82 15.16 6.77 9.22
N GLN A 83 14.39 7.09 8.19
CA GLN A 83 13.53 8.28 8.16
C GLN A 83 12.46 8.20 9.25
N TRP A 84 11.80 7.05 9.38
CA TRP A 84 10.76 6.85 10.39
C TRP A 84 11.31 6.97 11.82
N PHE A 85 12.48 6.39 12.09
CA PHE A 85 13.16 6.50 13.39
C PHE A 85 13.49 7.95 13.77
N ASN A 86 13.86 8.79 12.79
CA ASN A 86 14.22 10.18 13.03
C ASN A 86 13.03 11.16 12.97
N ALA A 87 11.84 10.69 12.58
CA ALA A 87 10.64 11.52 12.49
C ALA A 87 10.03 11.81 13.88
N PRO A 88 9.33 12.95 14.06
CA PRO A 88 8.57 13.20 15.27
C PRO A 88 7.51 12.12 15.50
N LEU A 89 7.49 11.54 16.71
CA LEU A 89 6.47 10.56 17.07
C LEU A 89 5.15 11.25 17.42
N PRO A 90 4.00 10.71 16.96
CA PRO A 90 2.71 11.18 17.43
C PRO A 90 2.56 10.98 18.94
N GLU A 91 1.86 11.90 19.61
CA GLU A 91 1.78 11.95 21.08
C GLU A 91 1.33 10.62 21.71
N LYS A 92 0.33 9.95 21.12
CA LYS A 92 -0.23 8.69 21.65
C LYS A 92 0.76 7.51 21.68
N VAL A 93 1.83 7.56 20.89
CA VAL A 93 2.88 6.53 20.82
C VAL A 93 4.27 7.09 21.12
N ASN A 94 4.39 8.33 21.60
CA ASN A 94 5.68 8.92 21.97
C ASN A 94 6.15 8.42 23.34
N ASN A 95 6.50 7.14 23.40
CA ASN A 95 6.98 6.44 24.59
C ASN A 95 8.22 5.60 24.27
N ASP A 96 8.89 5.10 25.31
CA ASP A 96 10.16 4.38 25.16
C ASP A 96 10.02 3.05 24.43
N GLU A 97 8.87 2.37 24.58
CA GLU A 97 8.60 1.12 23.87
C GLU A 97 8.55 1.32 22.35
N THR A 98 7.80 2.33 21.90
CA THR A 98 7.70 2.67 20.47
C THR A 98 9.07 3.06 19.90
N LYS A 99 9.83 3.88 20.63
CA LYS A 99 11.20 4.28 20.24
C LYS A 99 12.12 3.07 20.12
N ALA A 100 12.07 2.15 21.08
CA ALA A 100 12.89 0.94 21.06
C ALA A 100 12.56 0.04 19.87
N LYS A 101 11.27 -0.14 19.54
CA LYS A 101 10.86 -0.93 18.37
C LYS A 101 11.24 -0.28 17.05
N LEU A 102 11.09 1.05 16.91
CA LEU A 102 11.56 1.78 15.72
C LEU A 102 13.08 1.69 15.57
N GLN A 103 13.83 1.76 16.67
CA GLN A 103 15.28 1.55 16.63
C GLN A 103 15.61 0.13 16.13
N ALA A 104 14.94 -0.89 16.68
CA ALA A 104 15.12 -2.27 16.25
C ALA A 104 14.77 -2.46 14.76
N LEU A 105 13.73 -1.78 14.25
CA LEU A 105 13.34 -1.83 12.85
C LEU A 105 14.39 -1.19 11.95
N ARG A 106 14.92 -0.02 12.33
CA ARG A 106 16.04 0.64 11.66
C ARG A 106 17.28 -0.26 11.61
N ASP A 107 17.69 -0.81 12.74
CA ASP A 107 18.89 -1.67 12.82
C ASP A 107 18.69 -2.99 12.07
N GLY A 108 17.48 -3.56 12.14
CA GLY A 108 17.09 -4.76 11.42
C GLY A 108 17.10 -4.57 9.91
N THR A 109 16.53 -3.47 9.41
CA THR A 109 16.51 -3.17 7.97
C THR A 109 17.90 -2.84 7.43
N ALA A 110 18.75 -2.18 8.22
CA ALA A 110 20.16 -2.01 7.87
C ALA A 110 20.89 -3.36 7.75
N SER A 111 20.69 -4.25 8.72
CA SER A 111 21.26 -5.61 8.70
C SER A 111 20.72 -6.45 7.53
N PHE A 112 19.43 -6.30 7.21
CA PHE A 112 18.79 -6.98 6.08
C PHE A 112 19.38 -6.51 4.74
N ALA A 113 19.58 -5.21 4.56
CA ALA A 113 20.23 -4.65 3.37
C ALA A 113 21.65 -5.19 3.15
N ASP A 114 22.39 -5.47 4.22
CA ASP A 114 23.69 -6.12 4.11
C ASP A 114 23.57 -7.63 3.87
N LEU A 115 22.61 -8.30 4.51
CA LEU A 115 22.36 -9.73 4.34
C LEU A 115 21.99 -10.09 2.90
N VAL A 116 21.18 -9.29 2.20
CA VAL A 116 20.76 -9.61 0.82
C VAL A 116 21.91 -9.62 -0.19
N LYS A 117 23.08 -9.07 0.16
CA LYS A 117 24.27 -9.02 -0.71
C LYS A 117 25.04 -10.36 -0.75
N SER A 118 24.94 -11.17 0.30
CA SER A 118 25.77 -12.37 0.45
C SER A 118 25.07 -13.55 1.14
N GLY A 119 23.89 -13.34 1.73
CA GLY A 119 23.10 -14.36 2.40
C GLY A 119 22.41 -15.30 1.42
N ASP A 120 22.18 -16.53 1.88
CA ASP A 120 21.33 -17.47 1.17
C ASP A 120 19.84 -17.11 1.31
N ASP A 121 19.01 -17.71 0.46
CA ASP A 121 17.57 -17.43 0.41
C ASP A 121 16.86 -17.75 1.74
N LYS A 122 17.33 -18.77 2.47
CA LYS A 122 16.74 -19.13 3.76
C LYS A 122 17.00 -18.02 4.77
N ALA A 123 18.24 -17.55 4.88
CA ALA A 123 18.61 -16.47 5.79
C ALA A 123 17.88 -15.17 5.45
N VAL A 124 17.76 -14.83 4.17
CA VAL A 124 17.01 -13.65 3.71
C VAL A 124 15.53 -13.79 4.07
N GLY A 125 14.89 -14.93 3.81
CA GLY A 125 13.49 -15.16 4.18
C GLY A 125 13.25 -15.09 5.69
N ASP A 126 14.11 -15.71 6.50
CA ASP A 126 14.03 -15.67 7.96
C ASP A 126 14.15 -14.23 8.49
N ALA A 127 15.03 -13.42 7.90
CA ALA A 127 15.18 -12.02 8.28
C ALA A 127 13.99 -11.16 7.84
N LEU A 128 13.43 -11.40 6.66
CA LEU A 128 12.25 -10.69 6.17
C LEU A 128 11.02 -10.95 7.04
N ASN A 129 10.78 -12.20 7.48
CA ASN A 129 9.73 -12.52 8.44
C ASN A 129 9.87 -11.71 9.74
N LYS A 130 11.08 -11.63 10.30
CA LYS A 130 11.33 -10.87 11.53
C LYS A 130 11.04 -9.38 11.38
N LEU A 131 11.38 -8.79 10.22
CA LEU A 131 11.08 -7.39 9.94
C LEU A 131 9.57 -7.15 9.81
N HIS A 132 8.86 -8.07 9.14
CA HIS A 132 7.40 -8.03 9.04
C HIS A 132 6.74 -8.11 10.42
N ASP A 133 7.16 -9.05 11.27
CA ASP A 133 6.61 -9.20 12.62
C ASP A 133 6.88 -7.95 13.48
N LEU A 134 8.09 -7.41 13.44
CA LEU A 134 8.44 -6.19 14.16
C LEU A 134 7.64 -4.97 13.68
N PHE A 135 7.35 -4.88 12.39
CA PHE A 135 6.45 -3.86 11.85
C PHE A 135 5.04 -3.99 12.45
N HIS A 136 4.46 -5.19 12.48
CA HIS A 136 3.15 -5.42 13.10
C HIS A 136 3.13 -5.09 14.60
N GLU A 137 4.22 -5.36 15.32
CA GLU A 137 4.33 -4.92 16.72
C GLU A 137 4.22 -3.39 16.86
N ILE A 138 4.82 -2.61 15.95
CA ILE A 138 4.71 -1.14 15.95
C ILE A 138 3.29 -0.71 15.57
N GLN A 139 2.66 -1.34 14.56
CA GLN A 139 1.27 -1.07 14.22
C GLN A 139 0.31 -1.36 15.39
N ASN A 140 0.55 -2.43 16.14
CA ASN A 140 -0.26 -2.76 17.31
C ASN A 140 -0.18 -1.68 18.40
N LEU A 141 0.99 -1.06 18.59
CA LEU A 141 1.12 0.11 19.47
C LEU A 141 0.30 1.30 18.96
N TRP A 142 0.28 1.52 17.65
CA TRP A 142 -0.51 2.58 17.01
C TRP A 142 -2.02 2.39 17.21
N TYR A 143 -2.53 1.18 17.00
CA TYR A 143 -3.96 0.85 17.06
C TYR A 143 -4.44 0.44 18.46
N GLY A 144 -3.57 0.45 19.47
CA GLY A 144 -3.92 0.19 20.87
C GLY A 144 -4.23 -1.28 21.17
N GLY A 145 -3.58 -2.22 20.48
CA GLY A 145 -3.68 -3.66 20.74
C GLY A 145 -5.01 -4.31 20.36
N LYS A 146 -5.98 -3.55 19.85
CA LYS A 146 -7.10 -4.11 19.08
C LYS A 146 -6.55 -4.35 17.69
N GLY A 147 -6.04 -5.57 17.46
CA GLY A 147 -5.37 -5.96 16.22
C GLY A 147 -6.06 -5.35 15.02
N HIS A 148 -5.37 -4.43 14.36
CA HIS A 148 -5.76 -4.04 13.02
C HIS A 148 -5.29 -5.20 12.16
N ASP A 149 -6.15 -6.21 12.02
CA ASP A 149 -5.92 -7.32 11.11
C ASP A 149 -5.86 -6.71 9.71
N HIS A 150 -4.66 -6.32 9.28
CA HIS A 150 -4.38 -6.03 7.89
C HIS A 150 -4.48 -7.37 7.16
N HIS A 151 -5.71 -7.74 6.82
CA HIS A 151 -6.00 -8.79 5.87
C HIS A 151 -5.40 -8.35 4.54
N HIS A 152 -4.18 -8.81 4.27
CA HIS A 152 -3.59 -8.74 2.95
C HIS A 152 -4.38 -9.74 2.09
N GLU A 153 -5.49 -9.28 1.51
CA GLU A 153 -6.24 -10.06 0.54
C GLU A 153 -5.33 -10.34 -0.67
N HIS A 154 -5.31 -11.61 -1.07
CA HIS A 154 -4.48 -12.20 -2.14
C HIS A 154 -5.18 -12.10 -3.50
#